data_AF-A0A949PSI7-F1
#
_entry.id   AF-A0A949PSI7-F1
#
_cell.length_a   1.000
_cell.length_b   1.000
_cell.length_c   1.000
_cell.angle_alpha   90.00
_cell.angle_beta   90.00
_cell.angle_gamma   90.00
#
_symmetry.space_group_name_H-M   'P 1'
#
loop_
_entity.id
_entity.type
_entity.pdbx_description
1 polymer ?
#
loop_
_entity_poly.entity_id
_entity_poly.type
_entity_poly.pdbx_seq_one_letter_code
_entity_poly.pdbx_strand_id
1 'polypeptide(L)' 'MTSEQLKAWRADMGLTQQASADALGVTLATFQQWERGTSFATGKIVTIDRRTALACAALRAELAPEGGAE' A
#
# COMPACT_ATOMS: atom_id res chain seq x y z
N MET A 1 -3.87 4.82 -7.72
CA MET A 1 -2.75 5.47 -7.00
C MET A 1 -1.47 5.11 -7.73
N THR A 2 -0.54 6.05 -7.94
CA THR A 2 0.76 5.76 -8.55
C THR A 2 1.76 5.27 -7.50
N SER A 3 2.87 4.69 -7.94
CA SER A 3 3.99 4.30 -7.07
C SER A 3 4.55 5.49 -6.27
N GLU A 4 4.64 6.66 -6.89
CA GLU A 4 5.06 7.90 -6.25
C GLU A 4 4.05 8.37 -5.19
N GLN A 5 2.75 8.29 -5.48
CA GLN A 5 1.71 8.62 -4.50
C GLN A 5 1.75 7.67 -3.29
N LEU A 6 2.03 6.38 -3.49
CA LEU A 6 2.19 5.43 -2.38
C LEU A 6 3.42 5.76 -1.52
N LYS A 7 4.54 6.13 -2.17
CA LYS A 7 5.74 6.59 -1.46
C LYS A 7 5.47 7.83 -0.62
N ALA A 8 4.79 8.81 -1.20
CA ALA A 8 4.41 10.03 -0.50
C ALA A 8 3.47 9.73 0.67
N TRP A 9 2.47 8.89 0.47
CA TRP A 9 1.55 8.46 1.53
C TRP A 9 2.28 7.79 2.69
N ARG A 10 3.21 6.86 2.42
CA ARG A 10 4.02 6.23 3.48
C ARG A 10 4.84 7.26 4.24
N ALA A 11 5.49 8.18 3.52
CA ALA A 11 6.34 9.21 4.13
C ALA A 11 5.52 10.17 5.01
N ASP A 12 4.32 10.55 4.55
CA ASP A 12 3.34 11.36 5.28
C ASP A 12 2.89 10.66 6.58
N MET A 13 2.64 9.35 6.50
CA MET A 13 2.26 8.54 7.65
C MET A 13 3.44 8.18 8.58
N GLY A 14 4.68 8.49 8.20
CA GLY A 14 5.88 8.12 8.98
C GLY A 14 6.10 6.60 9.13
N LEU A 15 5.49 5.79 8.27
CA LEU A 15 5.52 4.33 8.37
C LEU A 15 6.76 3.75 7.67
N THR A 16 7.24 2.61 8.17
CA THR A 16 8.21 1.80 7.42
C THR A 16 7.50 1.02 6.31
N GLN A 17 8.26 0.48 5.35
CA GLN A 17 7.69 -0.40 4.32
C GLN A 17 6.98 -1.61 4.93
N GLN A 18 7.55 -2.17 5.99
CA GLN A 18 6.97 -3.33 6.67
C GLN A 18 5.69 -2.96 7.42
N ALA A 19 5.69 -1.85 8.15
CA ALA A 19 4.48 -1.38 8.84
C ALA A 19 3.35 -1.02 7.86
N SER A 20 3.70 -0.45 6.71
CA SER A 20 2.73 -0.16 5.65
C SER A 20 2.14 -1.42 5.04
N ALA A 21 2.97 -2.45 4.84
CA ALA A 21 2.53 -3.73 4.32
C ALA A 21 1.60 -4.44 5.31
N ASP A 22 1.95 -4.43 6.59
CA ASP A 22 1.14 -4.97 7.70
C ASP A 22 -0.22 -4.27 7.80
N ALA A 23 -0.23 -2.93 7.82
CA ALA A 23 -1.46 -2.13 7.85
C ALA A 23 -2.38 -2.37 6.64
N LEU A 24 -1.81 -2.71 5.49
CA LEU A 24 -2.56 -3.02 4.27
C LEU A 24 -2.88 -4.53 4.12
N GLY A 25 -2.42 -5.38 5.04
CA GLY A 25 -2.61 -6.83 4.97
C GLY A 25 -1.91 -7.49 3.79
N VAL A 26 -0.78 -6.95 3.33
CA VAL A 26 0.00 -7.50 2.20
C VAL A 26 1.41 -7.87 2.61
N THR A 27 2.08 -8.67 1.79
CA THR A 27 3.48 -9.01 2.03
C THR A 27 4.40 -7.83 1.71
N LEU A 28 5.53 -7.73 2.43
CA LEU A 28 6.55 -6.71 2.20
C LEU A 28 7.01 -6.66 0.73
N ALA A 29 7.21 -7.83 0.10
CA ALA A 29 7.60 -7.93 -1.30
C ALA A 29 6.56 -7.32 -2.25
N THR A 30 5.26 -7.47 -1.94
CA THR A 30 4.16 -6.89 -2.71
C THR A 30 4.18 -5.37 -2.58
N PHE A 31 4.36 -4.85 -1.37
CA PHE A 31 4.44 -3.42 -1.11
C PHE A 31 5.65 -2.77 -1.82
N GLN A 32 6.82 -3.40 -1.75
CA GLN A 32 8.02 -2.95 -2.47
C GLN A 32 7.81 -2.92 -3.99
N GLN A 33 7.08 -3.90 -4.53
CA GLN A 33 6.74 -3.97 -5.94
C GLN A 33 5.85 -2.79 -6.36
N TRP A 34 4.88 -2.42 -5.53
CA TRP A 34 4.02 -1.26 -5.74
C TRP A 34 4.78 0.06 -5.68
N GLU A 35 5.69 0.23 -4.72
CA GLU A 35 6.53 1.42 -4.63
C GLU A 35 7.53 1.56 -5.77
N ARG A 36 8.01 0.44 -6.30
CA ARG A 36 8.86 0.42 -7.49
C ARG A 36 8.06 0.73 -8.76
N GLY A 37 6.76 0.44 -8.75
CA GLY A 37 5.87 0.57 -9.91
C GLY A 37 6.13 -0.50 -10.99
N THR A 38 6.85 -1.58 -10.66
CA THR A 38 7.23 -2.62 -11.64
C THR A 38 7.27 -4.00 -10.98
N SER A 39 6.68 -5.01 -11.65
CA SER A 39 6.68 -6.37 -11.15
C SER A 39 8.06 -6.99 -11.21
N PHE A 40 8.53 -7.56 -10.09
CA PHE A 40 9.81 -8.26 -10.03
C PHE A 40 9.88 -9.46 -10.99
N ALA A 41 8.74 -10.14 -11.21
CA ALA A 41 8.68 -11.35 -12.03
C ALA A 41 8.52 -11.09 -13.55
N THR A 42 7.85 -10.00 -13.92
CA THR A 42 7.39 -9.79 -15.32
C THR A 42 7.82 -8.46 -15.92
N GLY A 43 8.41 -7.56 -15.15
CA GLY A 43 8.79 -6.22 -15.63
C GLY A 43 7.59 -5.32 -15.99
N LYS A 44 6.35 -5.79 -15.77
CA LYS A 44 5.13 -5.02 -16.07
C LYS A 44 4.95 -3.90 -15.07
N ILE A 45 4.37 -2.79 -15.53
CA ILE A 45 3.96 -1.69 -14.67
C ILE A 45 2.92 -2.22 -13.68
N VAL A 46 3.18 -2.02 -12.38
CA VAL A 46 2.22 -2.42 -11.34
C VAL A 46 1.37 -1.22 -11.00
N THR A 47 0.14 -1.26 -11.47
CA THR A 47 -0.88 -0.28 -11.11
C THR A 47 -1.46 -0.67 -9.76
N ILE A 48 -1.47 0.27 -8.81
CA ILE A 48 -2.15 0.06 -7.53
C ILE A 48 -3.65 0.13 -7.77
N ASP A 49 -4.33 -0.99 -7.47
CA ASP A 49 -5.78 -1.12 -7.64
C ASP A 49 -6.55 -0.11 -6.79
N ARG A 50 -7.79 0.18 -7.22
CA ARG A 50 -8.67 1.12 -6.51
C ARG A 50 -8.90 0.70 -5.05
N ARG A 51 -8.95 -0.60 -4.75
CA ARG A 51 -9.12 -1.10 -3.38
C ARG A 51 -7.96 -0.71 -2.46
N THR A 52 -6.72 -0.92 -2.89
CA THR A 52 -5.53 -0.52 -2.13
C THR A 52 -5.45 1.00 -1.98
N ALA A 53 -5.80 1.75 -3.02
CA ALA A 53 -5.84 3.21 -2.95
C ALA A 53 -6.87 3.70 -1.90
N LEU A 54 -8.04 3.07 -1.83
CA LEU A 54 -9.04 3.35 -0.80
C LEU A 54 -8.57 2.93 0.59
N ALA A 55 -7.90 1.79 0.74
CA ALA A 55 -7.33 1.35 2.01
C ALA A 55 -6.28 2.35 2.55
N CYS A 56 -5.38 2.86 1.71
CA CYS A 56 -4.44 3.92 2.11
C CYS A 56 -5.16 5.21 2.54
N ALA A 57 -6.24 5.59 1.83
CA ALA A 57 -7.06 6.73 2.23
C ALA A 57 -7.76 6.50 3.58
N ALA A 58 -8.26 5.29 3.82
CA ALA A 58 -8.89 4.89 5.07
C ALA A 58 -7.90 4.93 6.24
N LEU A 59 -6.69 4.38 6.07
CA LEU A 59 -5.62 4.42 7.07
C LEU A 59 -5.22 5.86 7.44
N ARG A 60 -5.11 6.76 6.44
CA ARG A 60 -4.82 8.17 6.69
C ARG A 60 -5.98 8.89 7.39
N ALA A 61 -7.21 8.44 7.18
CA ALA A 61 -8.40 8.95 7.85
C ALA A 61 -8.70 8.23 9.17
N GLU A 62 -7.81 7.34 9.63
CA GLU A 62 -7.95 6.54 10.86
C GLU A 62 -9.25 5.72 10.89
N LEU A 63 -9.71 5.28 9.71
CA LEU A 63 -10.92 4.47 9.56
C LEU A 63 -10.60 2.98 9.80
N ALA A 64 -11.40 2.35 10.65
CA ALA A 64 -11.35 0.91 10.89
C ALA A 64 -12.18 0.14 9.85
N PRO A 65 -11.77 -1.09 9.47
CA PRO A 65 -12.57 -1.95 8.62
C PRO A 65 -13.87 -2.34 9.32
N GLU A 66 -14.93 -2.50 8.53
CA GLU A 66 -16.19 -3.08 8.97
C GLU A 66 -16.09 -4.62 9.03
N GLY A 67 -16.39 -5.19 10.21
CA GLY A 67 -16.10 -6.59 10.54
C GLY A 67 -14.70 -6.71 11.14
N GLY A 68 -14.59 -7.14 12.40
CA GLY A 68 -13.30 -7.29 13.06
C GLY A 68 -12.39 -8.24 12.31
N ALA A 69 -11.07 -8.02 12.40
CA ALA A 69 -10.09 -9.03 12.02
C ALA A 69 -10.17 -10.18 13.02
N GLU A 70 -11.14 -11.07 12.82
CA GLU A 70 -11.30 -12.34 13.54
C GLU A 70 -10.60 -13.48 12.78
#